data_AF-H2A9M0-F1
#
_entry.id   AF-H2A9M0-F1
#
_cell.length_a   1.000
_cell.length_b   1.000
_cell.length_c   1.000
_cell.angle_alpha   90.00
_cell.angle_beta   90.00
_cell.angle_gamma   90.00
#
_symmetry.space_group_name_H-M   'P 1'
#
loop_
_entity.id
_entity.type
_entity.pdbx_description
1 polymer ?
#
loop_
_entity_poly.entity_id
_entity_poly.type
_entity_poly.pdbx_seq_one_letter_code
_entity_poly.pdbx_strand_id
1 'polypeptide(L)'
;NPSAMAKGLQDGMGGGQLLLTEQQMKDVLNKFQRDLMTKRNAEFTKKAEENKAKGDAFLNQNKAKEGVVSLPSGLQYKIIEQGSGAKPSKDDTVTV
;
A
#
# COMPACT_ATOMS: atom_id res chain seq x y z
N ASN A 1 -11.02 23.18 -4.99
CA ASN A 1 -12.29 23.90 -5.14
C ASN A 1 -13.10 23.21 -6.25
N PRO A 2 -14.16 22.47 -5.91
CA PRO A 2 -14.94 21.69 -6.88
C PRO A 2 -15.56 22.53 -8.00
N SER A 3 -16.02 23.75 -7.69
CA SER A 3 -16.69 24.64 -8.65
C SER A 3 -15.73 25.14 -9.74
N ALA A 4 -14.49 25.48 -9.38
CA ALA A 4 -13.46 25.89 -10.35
C ALA A 4 -13.03 24.75 -11.29
N MET A 5 -13.01 23.51 -10.78
CA MET A 5 -12.72 22.32 -11.59
C MET A 5 -13.86 21.99 -12.55
N ALA A 6 -15.10 22.10 -12.10
CA ALA A 6 -16.28 21.92 -12.95
C ALA A 6 -16.32 22.94 -14.10
N LYS A 7 -16.00 24.21 -13.80
CA LYS A 7 -15.91 25.27 -14.81
C LYS A 7 -14.83 24.98 -15.86
N GLY A 8 -13.65 24.53 -15.43
CA GLY A 8 -12.57 24.12 -16.36
C GLY A 8 -12.93 22.95 -17.27
N LEU A 9 -13.67 21.95 -16.76
CA LEU A 9 -14.17 20.83 -17.56
C LEU A 9 -15.22 21.28 -18.59
N GLN A 10 -16.13 22.18 -18.19
CA GLN A 10 -17.15 22.74 -19.08
C GLN A 10 -16.52 23.55 -20.22
N ASP A 11 -15.54 24.40 -19.91
CA ASP A 11 -14.87 25.24 -20.92
C ASP A 11 -14.07 24.38 -21.91
N GLY A 12 -13.43 23.31 -21.45
CA GLY A 12 -12.68 22.37 -22.30
C GLY A 12 -13.56 21.50 -23.22
N MET A 13 -14.73 21.05 -22.76
CA MET A 13 -15.66 20.23 -23.57
C MET A 13 -16.51 21.07 -24.53
N GLY A 14 -16.86 22.30 -24.15
CA GLY A 14 -17.72 23.18 -24.94
C GLY A 14 -16.98 24.04 -25.96
N GLY A 15 -15.65 23.94 -26.08
CA GLY A 15 -14.84 24.83 -26.90
C GLY A 15 -14.87 26.29 -26.43
N GLY A 16 -15.18 26.51 -25.14
CA GLY A 16 -15.22 27.83 -24.53
C GLY A 16 -13.83 28.45 -24.37
N GLN A 17 -13.77 29.76 -24.16
CA GLN A 17 -12.50 30.45 -23.92
C GLN A 17 -11.86 29.92 -22.64
N LEU A 18 -10.68 29.30 -22.78
CA LEU A 18 -9.92 28.81 -21.64
C LEU A 18 -9.43 30.00 -20.80
N LEU A 19 -9.71 29.96 -19.49
CA LEU A 19 -9.24 30.96 -18.54
C LEU A 19 -7.71 30.92 -18.31
N LEU A 20 -7.06 29.86 -18.76
CA LEU A 20 -5.62 29.65 -18.68
C LEU A 20 -5.06 29.35 -20.07
N THR A 21 -3.87 29.88 -20.35
CA THR A 21 -3.11 29.46 -21.53
C THR A 21 -2.66 28.00 -21.38
N GLU A 22 -2.37 27.32 -22.50
CA GLU A 22 -1.84 25.95 -22.47
C GLU A 22 -0.59 25.81 -21.60
N GLN A 23 0.29 26.82 -21.63
CA GLN A 23 1.51 26.82 -20.83
C GLN A 23 1.20 26.89 -19.32
N GLN A 24 0.29 27.77 -18.91
CA GLN A 24 -0.14 27.88 -17.51
C GLN A 24 -0.83 26.61 -17.02
N MET A 25 -1.64 25.96 -17.88
CA MET A 25 -2.25 24.67 -17.54
C MET A 25 -1.19 23.58 -17.35
N LYS A 26 -0.22 23.46 -18.25
CA LYS A 26 0.88 22.49 -18.13
C LYS A 26 1.68 22.71 -16.84
N ASP A 27 2.02 23.95 -16.52
CA ASP A 27 2.81 24.27 -15.33
C ASP A 27 2.05 23.94 -14.02
N VAL A 28 0.76 24.28 -13.96
CA VAL A 28 -0.09 23.95 -12.82
C VAL A 28 -0.28 22.44 -12.68
N LEU A 29 -0.53 21.72 -13.77
CA LEU A 29 -0.68 20.26 -13.74
C LEU A 29 0.61 19.56 -13.34
N ASN A 30 1.76 20.01 -13.85
CA ASN A 30 3.07 19.47 -13.48
C ASN A 30 3.35 19.66 -11.98
N LYS A 31 3.07 20.86 -11.44
CA LYS A 31 3.18 21.13 -10.00
C LYS A 31 2.23 20.25 -9.20
N PHE A 32 0.97 20.16 -9.61
CA PHE A 32 -0.04 19.34 -8.94
C PHE A 32 0.33 17.85 -8.94
N GLN A 33 0.83 17.31 -10.05
CA GLN A 33 1.30 15.92 -10.13
C GLN A 33 2.49 15.66 -9.19
N ARG A 34 3.45 16.59 -9.12
CA ARG A 34 4.58 16.51 -8.18
C ARG A 34 4.09 16.53 -6.73
N ASP A 35 3.21 17.47 -6.38
CA ASP A 35 2.64 17.58 -5.04
C ASP A 35 1.84 16.33 -4.65
N LEU A 36 1.06 15.77 -5.58
CA LEU A 36 0.35 14.51 -5.37
C LEU A 36 1.30 13.33 -5.20
N MET A 37 2.38 13.25 -5.97
CA MET A 37 3.40 12.21 -5.80
C MET A 37 4.04 12.29 -4.41
N THR A 38 4.45 13.48 -3.99
CA THR A 38 5.01 13.72 -2.65
C THR A 38 4.03 13.33 -1.55
N LYS A 39 2.76 13.74 -1.66
CA LYS A 39 1.71 13.37 -0.69
C LYS A 39 1.48 11.86 -0.64
N ARG A 40 1.38 11.19 -1.80
CA ARG A 40 1.22 9.73 -1.85
C ARG A 40 2.41 9.01 -1.25
N ASN A 41 3.63 9.48 -1.50
CA ASN A 41 4.83 8.90 -0.91
C ASN A 41 4.84 9.07 0.61
N ALA A 42 4.50 10.25 1.11
CA ALA A 42 4.40 10.50 2.56
C ALA A 42 3.34 9.60 3.22
N GLU A 43 2.16 9.48 2.63
CA GLU A 43 1.10 8.59 3.12
C GLU A 43 1.51 7.11 3.06
N PHE A 44 2.24 6.70 2.01
CA PHE A 44 2.78 5.35 1.89
C PHE A 44 3.79 5.05 2.99
N THR A 45 4.77 5.94 3.21
CA THR A 45 5.77 5.78 4.28
C THR A 45 5.09 5.71 5.65
N LYS A 46 4.15 6.61 5.93
CA LYS A 46 3.38 6.60 7.18
C LYS A 46 2.66 5.27 7.39
N LYS A 47 1.96 4.77 6.35
CA LYS A 47 1.29 3.45 6.42
C LYS A 47 2.27 2.30 6.60
N ALA A 48 3.44 2.36 5.97
CA ALA A 48 4.47 1.34 6.13
C ALA A 48 4.98 1.28 7.57
N GLU A 49 5.27 2.42 8.18
CA GLU A 49 5.68 2.52 9.58
C GLU A 49 4.60 2.03 10.55
N GLU A 50 3.35 2.48 10.34
CA GLU A 50 2.21 2.02 11.15
C GLU A 50 2.01 0.51 11.03
N ASN A 51 2.08 -0.05 9.82
CA ASN A 51 1.91 -1.48 9.59
C ASN A 51 3.07 -2.29 10.18
N LYS A 52 4.29 -1.77 10.11
CA LYS A 52 5.46 -2.38 10.76
C LYS A 52 5.24 -2.45 12.28
N ALA A 53 4.88 -1.34 12.92
CA ALA A 53 4.63 -1.31 14.36
C ALA A 53 3.49 -2.25 14.78
N LYS A 54 2.38 -2.27 14.02
CA LYS A 54 1.26 -3.19 14.26
C LYS A 54 1.67 -4.66 14.08
N GLY A 55 2.45 -4.95 13.05
CA GLY A 55 2.98 -6.30 12.78
C GLY A 55 3.91 -6.78 13.90
N ASP A 56 4.85 -5.94 14.32
CA ASP A 56 5.78 -6.26 15.42
C ASP A 56 5.02 -6.49 16.74
N ALA A 57 4.01 -5.66 17.04
CA ALA A 57 3.14 -5.84 18.20
C ALA A 57 2.35 -7.17 18.13
N PHE A 58 1.78 -7.47 16.97
CA PHE A 58 1.04 -8.72 16.74
C PHE A 58 1.94 -9.94 16.95
N LEU A 59 3.11 -9.98 16.33
CA LEU A 59 4.05 -11.10 16.46
C LEU A 59 4.54 -11.26 17.91
N ASN A 60 4.77 -10.15 18.62
CA ASN A 60 5.17 -10.18 20.02
C ASN A 60 4.08 -10.72 20.96
N GLN A 61 2.81 -10.44 20.68
CA GLN A 61 1.69 -11.03 21.43
C GLN A 61 1.46 -12.48 21.01
N ASN A 62 1.62 -12.79 19.73
CA ASN A 62 1.30 -14.10 19.18
C ASN A 62 2.27 -15.20 19.62
N LYS A 63 3.57 -14.88 19.79
CA LYS A 63 4.56 -15.84 20.33
C LYS A 63 4.26 -16.34 21.75
N ALA A 64 3.44 -15.61 22.52
CA ALA A 64 3.05 -15.98 23.87
C ALA A 64 1.80 -16.88 23.91
N LYS A 65 1.13 -17.11 22.77
CA LYS A 65 -0.07 -17.95 22.71
C LYS A 65 0.30 -19.44 22.74
N GLU A 66 -0.59 -20.24 23.33
CA GLU A 66 -0.40 -21.68 23.45
C GLU A 66 -0.32 -22.38 22.07
N GLY A 67 0.70 -23.23 21.94
CA GLY A 67 0.98 -23.99 20.72
C GLY A 67 1.67 -23.19 19.61
N VAL A 68 1.95 -21.89 19.81
CA VAL A 68 2.72 -21.10 18.84
C VAL A 68 4.21 -21.37 19.03
N VAL A 69 4.87 -21.75 17.95
CA VAL A 69 6.31 -21.95 17.86
C VAL A 69 6.92 -20.80 17.06
N SER A 70 7.96 -20.16 17.62
CA SER A 70 8.71 -19.09 16.97
C SER A 70 10.06 -19.61 16.46
N LEU A 71 10.42 -19.27 15.23
CA LEU A 71 11.71 -19.64 14.61
C LEU A 71 12.72 -18.49 14.68
N PRO A 72 14.04 -18.76 14.57
CA PRO A 72 15.07 -17.72 14.54
C PRO A 72 14.90 -16.70 13.40
N SER A 73 14.24 -17.08 12.31
CA SER A 73 13.90 -16.19 11.19
C SER A 73 12.79 -15.17 11.52
N GLY A 74 12.12 -15.30 12.66
CA GLY A 74 10.95 -14.50 13.04
C GLY A 74 9.62 -15.10 12.57
N LEU A 75 9.62 -16.15 11.76
CA LEU A 75 8.40 -16.87 11.39
C LEU A 75 7.79 -17.56 12.61
N GLN A 76 6.46 -17.48 12.73
CA GLN A 76 5.69 -18.17 13.76
C GLN A 76 4.67 -19.10 13.12
N TYR A 77 4.52 -20.30 13.67
CA TYR A 77 3.49 -21.24 13.24
C TYR A 77 2.85 -21.94 14.44
N LYS A 78 1.67 -22.50 14.23
CA LYS A 78 0.99 -23.39 15.18
C LYS A 78 0.54 -24.61 14.43
N ILE A 79 0.86 -25.79 14.94
CA ILE A 79 0.36 -27.06 14.40
C ILE A 79 -1.07 -27.22 14.91
N ILE A 80 -2.03 -27.22 13.99
CA ILE A 80 -3.45 -27.48 14.30
C ILE A 80 -3.71 -28.98 14.24
N GLU A 81 -3.22 -29.62 13.19
CA GLU A 81 -3.25 -31.07 13.00
C GLU A 81 -1.88 -31.53 12.50
N GLN A 82 -1.34 -32.58 13.10
CA GLN A 82 -0.04 -33.11 12.73
C GLN A 82 -0.19 -34.17 11.64
N GLY A 83 0.29 -33.88 10.43
CA GLY A 83 0.39 -34.86 9.35
C GLY A 83 1.45 -35.93 9.63
N SER A 84 1.28 -37.10 9.03
CA SER A 84 2.19 -38.26 9.12
C SER A 84 3.07 -38.47 7.88
N GLY A 85 2.90 -37.65 6.84
CA GLY A 85 3.65 -37.73 5.59
C GLY A 85 5.09 -37.21 5.69
N ALA A 86 5.87 -37.43 4.62
CA ALA A 86 7.21 -36.89 4.51
C ALA A 86 7.17 -35.35 4.49
N LYS A 87 8.15 -34.72 5.17
CA LYS A 87 8.33 -33.27 5.08
C LYS A 87 8.95 -32.94 3.72
N PRO A 88 8.40 -31.98 2.97
CA PRO A 88 8.92 -31.63 1.65
C PRO A 88 10.33 -31.04 1.73
N SER A 89 11.14 -31.32 0.73
CA SER A 89 12.44 -30.72 0.47
C SER A 89 12.30 -29.40 -0.28
N LYS A 90 13.41 -28.70 -0.54
CA LYS A 90 13.41 -27.43 -1.29
C LYS A 90 13.03 -27.59 -2.76
N ASP A 91 13.22 -28.78 -3.31
CA ASP A 91 13.04 -29.07 -4.74
C ASP A 91 11.68 -29.74 -5.03
N ASP A 92 10.88 -30.01 -4.00
CA ASP A 92 9.59 -30.68 -4.12
C ASP A 92 8.47 -29.70 -4.49
N THR A 93 7.49 -30.18 -5.29
CA THR A 93 6.22 -29.47 -5.49
C THR A 93 5.20 -29.92 -4.45
N VAL A 94 4.59 -28.98 -3.74
CA VAL A 94 3.57 -29.24 -2.71
C VAL A 94 2.17 -28.85 -3.19
N THR A 95 1.13 -29.53 -2.70
CA THR A 95 -0.27 -29.10 -2.80
C THR A 95 -0.75 -28.71 -1.41
N VAL A 96 -1.38 -27.54 -1.27
CA VAL A 96 -1.78 -26.91 0.01
C VAL A 96 -3.28 -26.72 0.12
#